data_AF-A0A6N4AL83-F1
#
_entry.id   AF-A0A6N4AL83-F1
#
_cell.length_a   1.000
_cell.length_b   1.000
_cell.length_c   1.000
_cell.angle_alpha   90.00
_cell.angle_beta   90.00
_cell.angle_gamma   90.00
#
_symmetry.space_group_name_H-M   'P 1'
#
loop_
_entity.id
_entity.type
_entity.pdbx_description
1 polymer ?
#
loop_
_entity_poly.entity_id
_entity_poly.type
_entity_poly.pdbx_seq_one_letter_code
_entity_poly.pdbx_strand_id
1 'polypeptide(L)'
;MRKNFKRSRSLLIKPFNSFNDADKQAVNIMLSFLADIMDAHCLKEKFFTVFRSSAEQAETMLSEWIHIAEISSLEDFRYCARTLKSWFDGITPFKNQNK
;
A
#
# COMPACT_ATOMS: atom_id res chain seq x y z
N MET A 1 -19.56 -0.24 19.54
CA MET A 1 -18.79 -0.50 18.30
C MET A 1 -18.66 0.72 17.37
N ARG A 2 -19.74 1.42 16.97
CA ARG A 2 -19.68 2.57 16.04
C ARG A 2 -18.79 3.76 16.46
N LYS A 3 -18.56 3.95 17.77
CA LYS A 3 -17.72 5.05 18.30
C LYS A 3 -16.24 4.94 17.89
N ASN A 4 -15.73 3.71 17.69
CA ASN A 4 -14.33 3.46 17.34
C ASN A 4 -14.03 3.64 15.85
N PHE A 5 -15.06 3.73 15.01
CA PHE A 5 -14.92 3.98 13.58
C PHE A 5 -15.04 5.47 13.21
N LYS A 6 -15.24 6.35 14.21
CA LYS A 6 -15.19 7.79 13.96
C LYS A 6 -13.75 8.13 13.55
N ARG A 7 -13.56 8.63 12.31
CA ARG A 7 -12.26 8.87 11.66
C ARG A 7 -11.52 7.62 11.14
N SER A 8 -12.15 6.44 11.10
CA SER A 8 -11.52 5.21 10.59
C SER A 8 -10.91 5.40 9.20
N ARG A 9 -11.64 6.06 8.30
CA ARG A 9 -11.15 6.37 6.95
C ARG A 9 -9.83 7.13 6.96
N SER A 10 -9.71 8.19 7.76
CA SER A 10 -8.45 8.94 7.83
C SER A 10 -7.33 8.16 8.53
N LEU A 11 -7.67 7.33 9.51
CA LEU A 11 -6.70 6.53 10.26
C LEU A 11 -6.15 5.37 9.42
N LEU A 12 -6.97 4.76 8.57
CA LEU A 12 -6.54 3.66 7.70
C LEU A 12 -5.81 4.13 6.44
N ILE A 13 -6.06 5.36 5.97
CA ILE A 13 -5.44 5.89 4.74
C ILE A 13 -4.05 6.51 5.01
N LYS A 14 -3.89 7.29 6.08
CA LYS A 14 -2.60 7.96 6.34
C LYS A 14 -1.49 6.95 6.64
N PRO A 15 -0.22 7.29 6.39
CA PRO A 15 0.90 6.41 6.73
C PRO A 15 0.96 6.15 8.22
N PHE A 16 1.10 4.89 8.62
CA PHE A 16 1.07 4.47 10.02
C PHE A 16 2.11 5.19 10.90
N ASN A 17 3.30 5.44 10.34
CA ASN A 17 4.39 6.13 11.03
C ASN A 17 4.11 7.61 11.34
N SER A 18 3.08 8.20 10.74
CA SER A 18 2.70 9.61 10.99
C SER A 18 1.81 9.81 12.23
N PHE A 19 1.37 8.73 12.86
CA PHE A 19 0.44 8.78 13.99
C PHE A 19 1.14 8.92 15.35
N ASN A 20 0.43 9.56 16.28
CA ASN A 20 0.73 9.46 17.71
C ASN A 20 0.35 8.07 18.25
N ASP A 21 0.75 7.77 19.49
CA ASP A 21 0.56 6.44 20.07
C ASP A 21 -0.91 6.06 20.27
N ALA A 22 -1.79 7.03 20.56
CA ALA A 22 -3.22 6.79 20.72
C ALA A 22 -3.89 6.42 19.37
N ASP A 23 -3.52 7.12 18.30
CA ASP A 23 -4.01 6.84 16.94
C ASP A 23 -3.47 5.49 16.43
N LYS A 24 -2.21 5.14 16.72
CA LYS A 24 -1.66 3.80 16.42
C LYS A 24 -2.42 2.70 17.14
N GLN A 25 -2.74 2.89 18.41
CA GLN A 25 -3.52 1.94 19.18
C GLN A 25 -4.93 1.76 18.58
N ALA A 26 -5.58 2.84 18.17
CA ALA A 26 -6.88 2.77 17.50
C ALA A 26 -6.82 2.01 16.17
N VAL A 27 -5.77 2.23 15.37
CA VAL A 27 -5.53 1.47 14.13
C VAL A 27 -5.32 -0.01 14.44
N ASN A 28 -4.43 -0.36 15.37
CA ASN A 28 -4.19 -1.77 15.73
C ASN A 28 -5.46 -2.49 16.20
N ILE A 29 -6.30 -1.80 16.98
CA ILE A 29 -7.61 -2.31 17.36
C ILE A 29 -8.46 -2.57 16.10
N MET A 30 -8.55 -1.63 15.16
CA MET A 30 -9.29 -1.84 13.91
C MET A 30 -8.74 -3.00 13.05
N LEU A 31 -7.41 -3.14 12.94
CA LEU A 31 -6.77 -4.22 12.19
C LEU A 31 -7.05 -5.59 12.81
N SER A 32 -7.18 -5.66 14.14
CA SER A 32 -7.47 -6.92 14.85
C SER A 32 -8.86 -7.49 14.59
N PHE A 33 -9.81 -6.69 14.05
CA PHE A 33 -11.19 -7.14 13.85
C PHE A 33 -11.40 -7.94 12.57
N LEU A 34 -10.66 -7.69 11.49
CA LEU A 34 -10.90 -8.29 10.18
C LEU A 34 -9.58 -8.49 9.41
N ALA A 35 -9.32 -9.72 8.97
CA ALA A 35 -8.13 -10.09 8.21
C ALA A 35 -7.95 -9.24 6.94
N ASP A 36 -9.04 -9.01 6.18
CA ASP A 36 -8.98 -8.20 4.96
C ASP A 36 -8.52 -6.75 5.21
N ILE A 37 -8.89 -6.16 6.35
CA ILE A 37 -8.46 -4.81 6.70
C ILE A 37 -6.97 -4.80 7.05
N MET A 38 -6.48 -5.84 7.73
CA MET A 38 -5.06 -6.04 8.02
C MET A 38 -4.24 -6.19 6.74
N ASP A 39 -4.69 -7.03 5.82
CA ASP A 39 -4.01 -7.27 4.54
C ASP A 39 -3.99 -6.01 3.68
N ALA A 40 -5.13 -5.31 3.60
CA ALA A 40 -5.25 -4.03 2.90
C ALA A 40 -4.30 -2.97 3.50
N HIS A 41 -4.22 -2.90 4.83
CA HIS A 41 -3.33 -1.99 5.51
C HIS A 41 -1.86 -2.32 5.24
N CYS A 42 -1.48 -3.60 5.28
CA CYS A 42 -0.12 -4.05 4.99
C CYS A 42 0.29 -3.71 3.55
N LEU A 43 -0.56 -4.04 2.57
CA LEU A 43 -0.33 -3.70 1.16
C LEU A 43 -0.21 -2.19 0.94
N LYS A 44 -1.08 -1.40 1.57
CA LYS A 44 -1.00 0.07 1.51
C LYS A 44 0.31 0.61 2.10
N GLU A 45 0.73 0.13 3.27
CA GLU A 45 1.98 0.58 3.89
C GLU A 45 3.21 0.17 3.05
N LYS A 46 3.21 -1.04 2.48
CA LYS A 46 4.26 -1.46 1.53
C LYS A 46 4.26 -0.59 0.28
N PHE A 47 3.11 -0.16 -0.23
CA PHE A 47 3.07 0.79 -1.35
C PHE A 47 3.73 2.13 -0.99
N PHE A 48 3.52 2.62 0.24
CA PHE A 48 4.15 3.85 0.70
C PHE A 48 5.67 3.77 0.82
N THR A 49 6.28 2.59 0.91
CA THR A 49 7.76 2.47 0.91
C THR A 49 8.35 2.76 -0.47
N VAL A 50 7.62 2.46 -1.54
CA VAL A 50 8.01 2.79 -2.93
C VAL A 50 8.26 4.30 -3.07
N PHE A 51 7.36 5.15 -2.58
CA PHE A 51 7.51 6.61 -2.63
C PHE A 51 8.62 7.18 -1.75
N ARG A 52 9.09 6.41 -0.76
CA ARG A 52 10.19 6.82 0.12
C ARG A 52 11.55 6.30 -0.34
N SER A 53 11.56 5.40 -1.32
CA SER A 53 12.77 4.81 -1.87
C SER A 53 13.46 5.76 -2.87
N SER A 54 14.72 5.47 -3.19
CA SER A 54 15.40 6.17 -4.29
C SER A 54 14.78 5.78 -5.64
N ALA A 55 14.99 6.61 -6.66
CA ALA A 55 14.50 6.31 -8.02
C ALA A 55 15.00 4.95 -8.54
N GLU A 56 16.23 4.57 -8.19
CA GLU A 56 16.83 3.28 -8.56
C GLU A 56 16.13 2.08 -7.89
N GLN A 57 15.65 2.27 -6.66
CA GLN A 57 14.98 1.21 -5.88
C GLN A 57 13.48 1.16 -6.15
N ALA A 58 12.86 2.29 -6.52
CA ALA A 58 11.43 2.43 -6.70
C ALA A 58 10.86 1.45 -7.73
N GLU A 59 11.56 1.20 -8.83
CA GLU A 59 11.15 0.24 -9.87
C GLU A 59 11.05 -1.18 -9.30
N THR A 60 12.10 -1.65 -8.63
CA THR A 60 12.15 -2.98 -8.01
C THR A 60 11.08 -3.12 -6.93
N MET A 61 10.94 -2.11 -6.07
CA MET A 61 9.96 -2.14 -4.98
C MET A 61 8.51 -2.06 -5.49
N LEU A 62 8.26 -1.31 -6.57
CA LEU A 62 6.96 -1.26 -7.21
C LEU A 62 6.61 -2.59 -7.89
N SER A 63 7.56 -3.21 -8.57
CA SER A 63 7.39 -4.55 -9.16
C SER A 63 7.07 -5.60 -8.10
N GLU A 64 7.81 -5.60 -6.98
CA GLU A 64 7.53 -6.48 -5.85
C GLU A 64 6.13 -6.22 -5.26
N TRP A 65 5.75 -4.95 -5.10
CA TRP A 65 4.43 -4.59 -4.62
C TRP A 65 3.32 -5.07 -5.56
N ILE A 66 3.48 -4.90 -6.88
CA ILE A 66 2.53 -5.39 -7.90
C ILE A 66 2.36 -6.89 -7.76
N HIS A 67 3.46 -7.65 -7.63
CA HIS A 67 3.41 -9.10 -7.49
C HIS A 67 2.60 -9.53 -6.25
N ILE A 68 2.88 -8.92 -5.09
CA ILE A 68 2.17 -9.23 -3.84
C ILE A 68 0.68 -8.84 -3.95
N ALA A 69 0.37 -7.70 -4.57
CA ALA A 69 -1.01 -7.26 -4.77
C ALA A 69 -1.79 -8.17 -5.74
N GLU A 70 -1.14 -8.69 -6.79
CA GLU A 70 -1.75 -9.64 -7.76
C GLU A 70 -2.16 -10.97 -7.10
N ILE A 71 -1.37 -11.48 -6.14
CA ILE A 71 -1.66 -12.74 -5.43
C ILE A 71 -2.54 -12.56 -4.19
N SER A 72 -2.88 -11.32 -3.83
CA SER A 72 -3.72 -11.03 -2.67
C SER A 72 -5.18 -11.46 -2.88
N SER A 73 -5.89 -11.75 -1.78
CA SER A 73 -7.33 -12.03 -1.79
C SER A 73 -8.19 -10.81 -2.12
N LEU A 74 -7.62 -9.60 -2.07
CA LEU A 74 -8.32 -8.33 -2.22
C LEU A 74 -8.48 -7.92 -3.70
N GLU A 75 -9.71 -7.97 -4.20
CA GLU A 75 -10.01 -7.71 -5.61
C GLU A 75 -9.61 -6.31 -6.08
N ASP A 76 -9.89 -5.28 -5.27
CA ASP A 76 -9.53 -3.90 -5.58
C ASP A 76 -8.01 -3.72 -5.73
N PHE A 77 -7.21 -4.42 -4.91
CA PHE A 77 -5.75 -4.39 -5.02
C PHE A 77 -5.26 -5.14 -6.24
N ARG A 78 -5.85 -6.29 -6.57
CA ARG A 78 -5.52 -7.01 -7.82
C ARG A 78 -5.82 -6.16 -9.05
N TYR A 79 -6.95 -5.46 -9.06
CA TYR A 79 -7.31 -4.56 -10.15
C TYR A 79 -6.31 -3.41 -10.28
N CYS A 80 -5.95 -2.77 -9.16
CA CYS A 80 -4.91 -1.73 -9.13
C CYS A 80 -3.56 -2.26 -9.63
N ALA A 81 -3.16 -3.46 -9.21
CA ALA A 81 -1.89 -4.08 -9.59
C ALA A 81 -1.83 -4.35 -11.09
N ARG A 82 -2.89 -4.90 -11.68
CA ARG A 82 -2.99 -5.11 -13.14
C ARG A 82 -2.87 -3.81 -13.92
N THR A 83 -3.51 -2.75 -13.42
CA THR A 83 -3.41 -1.42 -14.02
C THR A 83 -1.97 -0.89 -13.93
N LEU A 84 -1.36 -0.91 -12.74
CA LEU A 84 0.02 -0.44 -12.57
C LEU A 84 1.02 -1.24 -13.40
N LYS A 85 0.79 -2.55 -13.56
CA LYS A 85 1.57 -3.42 -14.43
C LYS A 85 1.46 -3.07 -15.91
N SER A 86 0.25 -2.76 -16.41
CA SER A 86 0.07 -2.36 -17.80
C SER A 86 0.72 -1.01 -18.12
N TRP A 87 0.85 -0.13 -17.11
CA TRP A 87 1.46 1.18 -17.25
C TRP A 87 2.92 1.22 -16.77
N PHE A 88 3.50 0.10 -16.37
CA PHE A 88 4.76 0.04 -15.64
C PHE A 88 5.91 0.73 -16.39
N ASP A 89 6.04 0.44 -17.68
CA ASP A 89 7.07 1.03 -18.56
C ASP A 89 6.87 2.55 -18.76
N GLY A 90 5.65 3.05 -18.61
CA GLY A 90 5.33 4.47 -18.75
C GLY A 90 5.47 5.29 -17.47
N ILE A 91 5.40 4.65 -16.30
CA ILE A 91 5.49 5.30 -14.99
C ILE A 91 6.87 5.16 -14.34
N THR A 92 7.67 4.20 -14.81
CA THR A 92 9.06 4.06 -14.38
C THR A 92 9.97 4.94 -15.24
N PRO A 93 11.09 5.46 -14.70
CA PRO A 93 12.01 6.28 -15.48
C PRO A 93 12.48 5.53 -16.72
N PHE A 94 12.37 6.17 -17.90
CA PHE A 94 12.77 5.59 -19.18
C PHE A 94 14.25 5.18 -19.12
N LYS A 95 14.54 3.89 -18.99
CA LYS A 95 15.90 3.38 -19.16
C LYS A 95 16.19 3.40 -20.65
N ASN A 96 17.01 4.36 -21.06
CA ASN A 96 17.54 4.43 -22.41
C ASN A 96 18.24 3.10 -22.71
N GLN A 97 17.64 2.25 -23.54
CA GLN A 97 18.26 1.02 -24.02
C GLN A 97 19.35 1.38 -25.03
N ASN A 98 20.45 1.98 -24.54
CA ASN A 98 21.67 2.08 -25.31
C ASN A 98 22.43 0.76 -25.18
N LYS A 99 22.14 -0.10 -26.17
CA LYS A 99 23.04 -0.97 -26.94
C LYS A 99 24.27 -1.57 -26.25
#